data_AF-W1XHN4-F1
#
_entry.id   AF-W1XHN4-F1
#
_cell.length_a   1.000
_cell.length_b   1.000
_cell.length_c   1.000
_cell.angle_alpha   90.00
_cell.angle_beta   90.00
_cell.angle_gamma   90.00
#
_symmetry.space_group_name_H-M   'P 1'
#
loop_
_entity.id
_entity.type
_entity.pdbx_description
1 polymer ?
#
loop_
_entity_poly.entity_id
_entity_poly.type
_entity_poly.pdbx_seq_one_letter_code
_entity_poly.pdbx_strand_id
1 'polypeptide(L)'
;TVSSGILESSLSSGNLPKEGEILINKSVADKLGENIIGQKVKLSILIGETKVKNEFIVSGIYEGAYGDFNSMIKCAFINYSDLEKIYTQNNRLP
;
A
#
# COMPACT_ATOMS: atom_id res chain seq x y z
N THR A 1 11.90 2.93 5.06
CA THR A 1 12.21 2.15 3.84
C THR A 1 12.39 0.70 4.23
N VAL A 2 11.74 -0.22 3.54
CA VAL A 2 11.95 -1.68 3.70
C VAL A 2 12.76 -2.15 2.49
N SER A 3 13.68 -3.10 2.68
CA SER A 3 14.46 -3.68 1.58
C SER A 3 13.54 -4.39 0.59
N SER A 4 13.70 -4.13 -0.71
CA SER A 4 12.91 -4.77 -1.77
C SER A 4 13.00 -6.30 -1.72
N GLY A 5 14.18 -6.86 -1.45
CA GLY A 5 14.36 -8.32 -1.37
C GLY A 5 13.59 -8.97 -0.21
N ILE A 6 13.37 -8.24 0.89
CA ILE A 6 12.53 -8.73 2.01
C ILE A 6 11.06 -8.73 1.59
N LEU A 7 10.62 -7.65 0.93
CA LEU A 7 9.24 -7.54 0.44
C LEU A 7 8.91 -8.59 -0.62
N GLU A 8 9.81 -8.84 -1.57
CA GLU A 8 9.65 -9.86 -2.62
C GLU A 8 9.48 -11.25 -2.04
N SER A 9 10.30 -11.61 -1.04
CA SER A 9 10.21 -12.90 -0.37
C SER A 9 8.90 -13.11 0.41
N SER A 10 8.18 -12.02 0.71
CA SER A 10 6.92 -12.01 1.45
C SER A 10 5.69 -11.84 0.55
N LEU A 11 5.86 -11.82 -0.78
CA LEU A 11 4.75 -11.75 -1.72
C LEU A 11 3.99 -13.08 -1.71
N SER A 12 2.70 -13.01 -1.38
CA SER A 12 1.76 -14.13 -1.53
C SER A 12 1.25 -14.19 -2.99
N SER A 13 1.03 -13.03 -3.61
CA SER A 13 0.61 -12.93 -5.02
C SER A 13 0.88 -11.53 -5.61
N GLY A 14 0.91 -11.45 -6.94
CA GLY A 14 1.15 -10.20 -7.67
C GLY A 14 2.61 -9.78 -7.68
N ASN A 15 2.85 -8.47 -7.76
CA ASN A 15 4.20 -7.90 -7.88
C ASN A 15 4.40 -6.74 -6.90
N LEU A 16 5.67 -6.37 -6.69
CA LEU A 16 6.01 -5.10 -6.05
C LEU A 16 5.33 -3.93 -6.79
N PRO A 17 4.85 -2.91 -6.06
CA PRO A 17 4.08 -1.84 -6.65
C PRO A 17 4.96 -0.97 -7.55
N LYS A 18 4.43 -0.59 -8.72
CA LYS A 18 4.96 0.50 -9.55
C LYS A 18 4.25 1.82 -9.22
N GLU A 19 4.64 2.89 -9.91
CA GLU A 19 3.97 4.18 -9.76
C GLU A 19 2.46 4.05 -9.98
N GLY A 20 1.66 4.60 -9.06
CA GLY A 20 0.19 4.49 -9.08
C GLY A 20 -0.36 3.17 -8.55
N GLU A 21 0.50 2.28 -8.04
CA GLU A 21 0.11 0.99 -7.48
C GLU A 21 0.45 0.90 -5.98
N ILE A 22 -0.23 -0.02 -5.29
CA ILE A 22 0.04 -0.36 -3.90
C ILE A 22 0.08 -1.87 -3.67
N LEU A 23 0.87 -2.26 -2.67
CA LEU A 23 0.89 -3.61 -2.14
C LEU A 23 0.12 -3.63 -0.81
N ILE A 24 -0.82 -4.56 -0.65
CA ILE A 24 -1.65 -4.65 0.56
C ILE A 24 -1.38 -5.93 1.34
N ASN A 25 -1.56 -5.88 2.66
CA ASN A 25 -1.47 -7.07 3.50
C ASN A 25 -2.64 -8.04 3.22
N LYS A 26 -2.39 -9.35 3.34
CA LYS A 26 -3.43 -10.40 3.20
C LYS A 26 -4.70 -10.12 4.00
N SER A 27 -4.57 -9.69 5.26
CA SER A 27 -5.73 -9.40 6.12
C SER A 27 -6.56 -8.19 5.66
N VAL A 28 -5.99 -7.29 4.86
CA VAL A 28 -6.70 -6.18 4.21
C VAL A 28 -7.39 -6.70 2.95
N ALA A 29 -6.70 -7.51 2.14
CA ALA A 29 -7.28 -8.13 0.96
C ALA A 29 -8.53 -8.98 1.31
N ASP A 30 -8.45 -9.79 2.36
CA ASP A 30 -9.55 -10.64 2.83
C ASP A 30 -10.81 -9.85 3.23
N LYS A 31 -10.63 -8.59 3.65
CA LYS A 31 -11.75 -7.69 3.98
C LYS A 31 -12.33 -6.98 2.77
N LEU A 32 -11.52 -6.73 1.75
CA LEU A 32 -11.95 -6.05 0.53
C LEU A 32 -12.65 -7.02 -0.44
N GLY A 33 -12.35 -8.32 -0.35
CA GLY A 33 -12.98 -9.37 -1.12
C GLY A 33 -12.00 -10.15 -2.00
N GLU A 34 -12.50 -11.20 -2.64
CA GLU A 34 -11.72 -12.01 -3.57
C GLU A 34 -11.40 -11.23 -4.86
N ASN A 35 -10.25 -11.55 -5.49
CA ASN A 35 -9.81 -10.96 -6.75
C ASN A 35 -9.52 -9.44 -6.74
N ILE A 36 -8.91 -8.95 -5.66
CA ILE A 36 -8.59 -7.52 -5.48
C ILE A 36 -7.38 -7.03 -6.30
N ILE A 37 -6.51 -7.93 -6.79
CA ILE A 37 -5.36 -7.55 -7.63
C ILE A 37 -5.85 -6.95 -8.96
N GLY A 38 -5.23 -5.86 -9.39
CA GLY A 38 -5.65 -5.08 -10.56
C GLY A 38 -6.86 -4.18 -10.31
N GLN A 39 -7.50 -4.29 -9.14
CA GLN A 39 -8.62 -3.42 -8.79
C GLN A 39 -8.14 -2.09 -8.24
N LYS A 40 -8.95 -1.07 -8.51
CA LYS A 40 -8.75 0.27 -8.00
C LYS A 40 -9.32 0.38 -6.58
N VAL A 41 -8.50 0.84 -5.65
CA VAL A 41 -8.87 1.08 -4.25
C VAL A 41 -8.57 2.52 -3.86
N LYS A 42 -9.27 3.00 -2.83
CA LYS A 42 -9.10 4.36 -2.32
C LYS A 42 -8.30 4.34 -1.02
N LEU A 43 -7.13 4.96 -1.05
CA LEU A 43 -6.29 5.16 0.13
C LEU A 43 -6.59 6.54 0.72
N SER A 44 -7.00 6.56 1.99
CA SER A 44 -7.17 7.81 2.76
C SER A 44 -5.94 8.02 3.62
N ILE A 45 -5.23 9.13 3.40
CA ILE A 45 -4.02 9.51 4.14
C ILE A 45 -4.33 10.76 4.94
N LEU A 46 -3.88 10.82 6.20
CA LEU A 46 -3.96 12.03 7.02
C LEU A 46 -2.61 12.76 6.93
N ILE A 47 -2.61 13.98 6.38
CA ILE A 47 -1.43 14.85 6.26
C ILE A 47 -1.71 16.10 7.10
N GLY A 48 -0.98 16.24 8.22
CA GLY A 48 -1.35 17.20 9.26
C GLY A 48 -2.76 16.93 9.76
N GLU A 49 -3.68 17.86 9.54
CA GLU A 49 -5.10 17.75 9.89
C GLU A 49 -6.00 17.40 8.69
N THR A 50 -5.44 17.34 7.48
CA THR A 50 -6.22 17.14 6.25
C THR A 50 -6.24 15.68 5.82
N LYS A 51 -7.45 15.13 5.61
CA LYS A 51 -7.63 13.81 4.99
C LYS A 51 -7.62 13.93 3.47
N VAL A 52 -6.60 13.37 2.83
CA VAL A 52 -6.49 13.29 1.37
C VAL A 52 -6.88 11.89 0.91
N LYS A 53 -7.59 11.79 -0.22
CA LYS A 53 -8.06 10.53 -0.79
C LYS A 53 -7.45 10.36 -2.17
N ASN A 54 -6.70 9.28 -2.35
CA ASN A 54 -6.05 8.96 -3.61
C ASN A 54 -6.46 7.56 -4.07
N GLU A 55 -6.55 7.37 -5.37
CA GLU A 55 -6.87 6.08 -5.98
C GLU A 55 -5.60 5.36 -6.40
N PHE A 56 -5.51 4.08 -6.09
CA PHE A 56 -4.38 3.22 -6.43
C PHE A 56 -4.87 1.90 -6.99
N ILE A 57 -4.05 1.27 -7.83
CA ILE A 57 -4.28 -0.11 -8.26
C ILE A 57 -3.57 -1.05 -7.30
N VAL A 58 -4.22 -2.14 -6.90
CA VAL A 58 -3.56 -3.17 -6.09
C VAL A 58 -2.66 -4.02 -6.99
N SER A 59 -1.34 -3.93 -6.82
CA SER A 59 -0.36 -4.70 -7.62
C SER A 59 -0.14 -6.11 -7.08
N GLY A 60 -0.41 -6.32 -5.80
CA GLY A 60 -0.15 -7.59 -5.13
C GLY A 60 -0.55 -7.60 -3.67
N ILE A 61 -0.39 -8.79 -3.09
CA ILE A 61 -0.71 -9.09 -1.70
C ILE A 61 0.54 -9.66 -1.04
N TYR A 62 0.95 -9.06 0.08
CA TYR A 62 2.02 -9.60 0.90
C TYR A 62 1.47 -10.27 2.16
N GLU A 63 2.17 -11.29 2.62
CA GLU A 63 1.86 -12.03 3.82
C GLU A 63 3.18 -12.28 4.56
N GLY A 64 3.27 -11.76 5.79
CA GLY A 64 4.40 -12.10 6.66
C GLY A 64 4.30 -13.54 7.12
N ALA A 65 5.43 -14.16 7.47
CA ALA A 65 5.42 -15.46 8.12
C ALA A 65 4.57 -15.41 9.41
N TYR A 66 3.88 -16.51 9.73
CA TYR A 66 2.99 -16.58 10.88
C TYR A 66 3.73 -16.21 12.18
N GLY A 67 3.32 -15.14 12.86
CA GLY A 67 3.99 -14.61 14.06
C GLY A 67 4.97 -13.46 13.81
N ASP A 68 5.19 -13.06 12.55
CA ASP A 68 5.99 -11.90 12.17
C ASP A 68 5.19 -10.59 12.36
N PHE A 69 5.89 -9.49 12.64
CA PHE A 69 5.32 -8.15 12.77
C PHE A 69 4.48 -7.77 11.53
N ASN A 70 4.90 -8.23 10.35
CA ASN A 70 4.21 -8.02 9.09
C ASN A 70 2.82 -8.69 9.01
N SER A 71 2.56 -9.77 9.75
CA SER A 71 1.24 -10.41 9.80
C SER A 71 0.28 -9.69 10.76
N MET A 72 0.80 -8.87 11.69
CA MET A 72 -0.01 -8.16 12.68
C MET A 72 -0.43 -6.75 12.23
N ILE A 73 0.22 -6.18 11.21
CA ILE A 73 -0.01 -4.79 10.81
C ILE A 73 -0.76 -4.72 9.49
N LYS A 74 -1.89 -4.02 9.53
CA LYS A 74 -2.70 -3.67 8.37
C LYS A 74 -2.07 -2.48 7.64
N CYS A 75 -0.95 -2.74 6.98
CA CYS A 75 -0.25 -1.74 6.18
C CYS A 75 -0.51 -1.92 4.68
N ALA A 76 -0.39 -0.80 3.98
CA ALA A 76 -0.18 -0.78 2.53
C ALA A 76 1.21 -0.21 2.26
N PHE A 77 1.94 -0.79 1.32
CA PHE A 77 3.17 -0.20 0.80
C PHE A 77 2.85 0.60 -0.44
N ILE A 78 3.37 1.82 -0.47
CA ILE A 78 3.24 2.80 -1.54
C ILE A 78 4.64 3.17 -2.04
N ASN A 79 4.77 3.46 -3.32
CA ASN A 79 6.01 4.03 -3.84
C ASN A 79 6.30 5.39 -3.21
N TYR A 80 7.58 5.65 -2.93
CA TYR A 80 8.01 6.91 -2.34
C TYR A 80 7.69 8.11 -3.24
N SER A 81 7.85 7.96 -4.56
CA SER A 81 7.50 9.00 -5.53
C SER A 81 6.01 9.36 -5.50
N ASP A 82 5.12 8.38 -5.32
CA ASP A 82 3.69 8.64 -5.19
C ASP A 82 3.37 9.36 -3.88
N LEU A 83 4.01 8.97 -2.77
CA LEU A 83 3.86 9.65 -1.49
C LEU A 83 4.36 11.11 -1.56
N GLU A 84 5.50 11.35 -2.20
CA GLU A 84 6.06 12.68 -2.42
C GLU A 84 5.14 13.55 -3.29
N LYS A 85 4.58 12.98 -4.36
CA LYS A 85 3.58 13.67 -5.20
C LYS A 85 2.34 14.03 -4.40
N ILE A 86 1.79 13.09 -3.64
CA ILE A 86 0.63 13.34 -2.76
C ILE A 86 0.96 14.46 -1.78
N TYR A 87 2.12 14.40 -1.13
CA TYR A 87 2.54 15.43 -0.19
C TYR A 87 2.67 16.78 -0.88
N THR A 88 3.41 16.89 -1.99
CA THR A 88 3.61 18.15 -2.72
C THR A 88 2.31 18.77 -3.23
N GLN A 89 1.37 17.95 -3.71
CA GLN A 89 0.07 18.41 -4.19
C GLN A 89 -0.82 18.96 -3.07
N ASN A 90 -0.70 18.41 -1.85
CA ASN A 90 -1.58 18.72 -0.72
C ASN A 90 -0.91 19.58 0.36
N ASN A 91 0.42 19.74 0.32
CA ASN A 91 1.22 20.60 1.19
C ASN A 91 1.39 22.00 0.59
N ARG A 92 0.39 22.47 -0.18
CA ARG A 92 0.20 23.89 -0.44
C ARG A 92 -0.26 24.54 0.86
N LEU A 93 0.70 24.76 1.77
CA LEU A 93 0.53 25.71 2.86
C LEU A 93 0.28 27.10 2.25
N PRO A 94 -0.70 27.88 2.76
CA PRO A 94 -0.72 29.33 2.56
C PRO A 94 0.49 30.01 3.23
#